data_AF-A0A9D8WA34-F1
#
_entry.id   AF-A0A9D8WA34-F1
#
_cell.length_a   1.000
_cell.length_b   1.000
_cell.length_c   1.000
_cell.angle_alpha   90.00
_cell.angle_beta   90.00
_cell.angle_gamma   90.00
#
_symmetry.space_group_name_H-M   'P 1'
#
loop_
_entity.id
_entity.type
_entity.pdbx_description
1 polymer ?
#
loop_
_entity_poly.entity_id
_entity_poly.type
_entity_poly.pdbx_seq_one_letter_code
_entity_poly.pdbx_strand_id
1 'polypeptide(L)'
;MTDKKNDHQRISGPDGEALFVLVPAADYDTLRRAAEDLEDLRAAGATLALGSEGPAPVPATVAHRIADGENPVRVWREHRGMKAIELARAACMSAPYLSEIETGKKDGTFRTMAAIARVLSVSLDDLAPPVDEADRRAREQAALIDGVHAQIRKLVALVTGPSDFNTASVRRAVTTLAADAVALQAQGIGRDGWLDGVLDGVRAVLDLVDRAEGEIIGTARQARRELEEIVSGPDFRAMSVFAAAADRSEDEDTGQVWPQSAAE
;
A
#
# COMPACT_ATOMS: atom_id res chain seq x y z
N MET A 1 28.40 -38.19 46.69
CA MET A 1 29.02 -36.98 46.14
C MET A 1 29.75 -37.40 44.88
N THR A 2 29.12 -37.23 43.73
CA THR A 2 29.68 -37.64 42.43
C THR A 2 30.69 -36.59 42.01
N ASP A 3 31.96 -36.98 42.02
CA ASP A 3 33.09 -36.18 41.55
C ASP A 3 32.87 -35.92 40.05
N LYS A 4 32.37 -34.71 39.72
CA LYS A 4 32.10 -34.32 38.34
C LYS A 4 33.47 -34.04 37.72
N LYS A 5 34.09 -35.10 37.18
CA LYS A 5 35.34 -35.05 36.45
C LYS A 5 35.25 -33.89 35.45
N ASN A 6 36.05 -32.85 35.66
CA ASN A 6 36.09 -31.68 34.79
C ASN A 6 36.48 -32.16 33.39
N ASP A 7 35.52 -32.30 32.49
CA ASP A 7 35.69 -32.91 31.17
C ASP A 7 36.30 -31.95 30.14
N HIS A 8 37.12 -31.02 30.61
CA HIS A 8 37.79 -30.03 29.77
C HIS A 8 39.30 -30.28 29.74
N GLN A 9 39.89 -30.20 28.56
CA GLN A 9 41.33 -30.33 28.36
C GLN A 9 41.96 -28.94 28.24
N ARG A 10 43.01 -28.66 29.02
CA ARG A 10 43.75 -27.40 28.95
C ARG A 10 45.05 -27.61 28.17
N ILE A 11 45.30 -26.78 27.18
CA ILE A 11 46.55 -26.76 26.40
C ILE A 11 47.34 -25.54 26.87
N SER A 12 48.49 -25.78 27.50
CA SER A 12 49.38 -24.71 28.00
C SER A 12 50.41 -24.28 26.97
N GLY A 13 50.77 -23.01 27.02
CA GLY A 13 51.86 -22.42 26.26
C GLY A 13 53.24 -22.68 26.89
N PRO A 14 54.32 -22.17 26.27
CA PRO A 14 55.70 -22.36 26.73
C PRO A 14 55.93 -21.87 28.16
N ASP A 15 55.09 -20.91 28.58
CA ASP A 15 55.20 -20.19 29.85
C ASP A 15 54.40 -20.89 30.97
N GLY A 16 53.74 -22.00 30.66
CA GLY A 16 52.90 -22.77 31.58
C GLY A 16 51.44 -22.29 31.67
N GLU A 17 51.12 -21.09 31.17
CA GLU A 17 49.75 -20.58 31.15
C GLU A 17 48.88 -21.33 30.13
N ALA A 18 47.62 -21.60 30.50
CA ALA A 18 46.67 -22.27 29.63
C ALA A 18 46.23 -21.34 28.48
N LEU A 19 46.67 -21.65 27.25
CA LEU A 19 46.32 -20.88 26.04
C LEU A 19 44.94 -21.27 25.51
N PHE A 20 44.59 -22.56 25.58
CA PHE A 20 43.30 -23.06 25.10
C PHE A 20 42.66 -24.01 26.10
N VAL A 21 41.33 -23.99 26.17
CA VAL A 21 40.53 -24.95 26.94
C VAL A 21 39.52 -25.59 26.01
N LEU A 22 39.63 -26.89 25.82
CA LEU A 22 38.71 -27.69 25.00
C LEU A 22 37.61 -28.21 25.91
N VAL A 23 36.36 -27.96 25.52
CA VAL A 23 35.16 -28.31 26.27
C VAL A 23 34.28 -29.18 25.36
N PRO A 24 33.55 -30.19 25.88
CA PRO A 24 32.61 -30.96 25.08
C PRO A 24 31.57 -30.04 24.43
N ALA A 25 31.16 -30.35 23.20
CA ALA A 25 30.29 -29.46 22.41
C ALA A 25 28.98 -29.09 23.15
N ALA A 26 28.34 -30.04 23.83
CA ALA A 26 27.12 -29.80 24.59
C ALA A 26 27.33 -28.81 25.77
N ASP A 27 28.50 -28.86 26.40
CA ASP A 27 28.85 -27.96 27.50
C ASP A 27 29.23 -26.58 26.96
N TYR A 28 29.92 -26.51 25.83
CA TYR A 28 30.16 -25.24 25.11
C TYR A 28 28.84 -24.57 24.71
N ASP A 29 27.89 -25.31 24.14
CA ASP A 29 26.59 -24.75 23.76
C ASP A 29 25.80 -24.25 24.97
N THR A 30 25.87 -24.97 26.09
CA THR A 30 25.27 -24.53 27.37
C THR A 30 25.92 -23.24 27.86
N LEU A 31 27.25 -23.15 27.87
CA LEU A 31 27.98 -21.96 28.27
C LEU A 31 27.72 -20.79 27.32
N ARG A 32 27.60 -21.05 26.01
CA ARG A 32 27.26 -20.05 24.99
C ARG A 32 25.88 -19.46 25.24
N ARG A 33 24.85 -20.31 25.43
CA ARG A 33 23.50 -19.85 25.78
C ARG A 33 23.48 -19.06 27.08
N ALA A 34 24.15 -19.56 28.13
CA ALA A 34 24.22 -18.86 29.40
C ALA A 34 24.94 -17.50 29.30
N ALA A 35 25.93 -17.38 28.41
CA ALA A 35 26.59 -16.11 28.12
C ALA A 35 25.67 -15.15 27.36
N GLU A 36 24.94 -15.63 26.34
CA GLU A 36 23.92 -14.88 25.61
C GLU A 36 22.82 -14.37 26.56
N ASP A 37 22.24 -15.25 27.38
CA ASP A 37 21.21 -14.89 28.37
C ASP A 37 21.73 -13.81 29.35
N LEU A 38 23.00 -13.90 29.74
CA LEU A 38 23.61 -12.98 30.68
C LEU A 38 23.95 -11.64 30.03
N GLU A 39 24.27 -11.62 28.74
CA GLU A 39 24.39 -10.40 27.93
C GLU A 39 23.03 -9.72 27.75
N ASP A 40 21.97 -10.47 27.47
CA ASP A 40 20.61 -9.95 27.38
C ASP A 40 20.14 -9.33 28.71
N LEU A 41 20.39 -10.01 29.83
CA LEU A 41 20.11 -9.49 31.17
C LEU A 41 20.94 -8.25 31.50
N ARG A 42 22.21 -8.19 31.06
CA ARG A 42 23.05 -7.00 31.22
C ARG A 42 22.57 -5.85 30.36
N ALA A 43 22.10 -6.10 29.14
CA ALA A 43 21.53 -5.08 28.27
C ALA A 43 20.27 -4.49 28.90
N ALA A 44 19.36 -5.35 29.38
CA ALA A 44 18.17 -4.93 30.12
C ALA A 44 18.53 -4.19 31.42
N GLY A 45 19.52 -4.68 32.16
CA GLY A 45 20.00 -4.08 33.40
C GLY A 45 20.69 -2.74 33.19
N ALA A 46 21.43 -2.56 32.09
CA ALA A 46 22.06 -1.30 31.72
C ALA A 46 21.01 -0.22 31.42
N THR A 47 19.90 -0.57 30.76
CA THR A 47 18.75 0.33 30.57
C THR A 47 18.16 0.81 31.90
N LEU A 48 18.09 -0.08 32.90
CA LEU A 48 17.58 0.25 34.24
C LEU A 48 18.59 1.03 35.10
N ALA A 49 19.88 0.74 34.97
CA ALA A 49 20.96 1.33 35.77
C ALA A 49 21.42 2.71 35.28
N LEU A 50 21.21 3.05 34.01
CA LEU A 50 21.66 4.31 33.41
C LEU A 50 20.87 5.56 33.84
N GLY A 51 19.85 5.45 34.70
CA GLY A 51 19.18 6.63 35.26
C GLY A 51 18.69 7.61 34.19
N SER A 52 17.57 7.28 33.54
CA SER A 52 16.71 8.20 32.79
C SER A 52 17.30 8.97 31.58
N GLU A 53 17.97 8.29 30.66
CA GLU A 53 18.04 8.80 29.26
C GLU A 53 17.29 7.94 28.24
N GLY A 54 16.78 6.76 28.66
CA GLY A 54 15.96 5.88 27.82
C GLY A 54 14.45 5.96 28.12
N PRO A 55 13.58 5.45 27.22
CA PRO A 55 12.15 5.32 27.49
C PRO A 55 11.91 4.54 28.78
N ALA A 56 10.85 4.91 29.51
CA ALA A 56 10.49 4.20 30.73
C ALA A 56 10.24 2.71 30.42
N PRO A 57 10.74 1.79 31.26
CA PRO A 57 10.54 0.37 31.05
C PRO A 57 9.04 0.03 31.04
N VAL A 58 8.63 -0.78 30.07
CA VAL A 58 7.24 -1.24 29.95
C VAL A 58 6.95 -2.24 31.07
N PRO A 59 5.86 -2.05 31.85
CA PRO A 59 5.47 -3.00 32.88
C PRO A 59 5.23 -4.40 32.30
N ALA A 60 5.71 -5.44 32.99
CA ALA A 60 5.59 -6.83 32.53
C ALA A 60 4.13 -7.22 32.20
N THR A 61 3.17 -6.77 33.01
CA THR A 61 1.73 -7.04 32.77
C THR A 61 1.21 -6.44 31.48
N VAL A 62 1.75 -5.29 31.06
CA VAL A 62 1.41 -4.65 29.77
C VAL A 62 2.08 -5.41 28.64
N ALA A 63 3.38 -5.69 28.77
CA ALA A 63 4.16 -6.39 27.76
C ALA A 63 3.58 -7.78 27.44
N HIS A 64 3.24 -8.57 28.46
CA HIS A 64 2.65 -9.91 28.27
C HIS A 64 1.31 -9.85 27.54
N ARG A 65 0.40 -8.94 27.95
CA ARG A 65 -0.91 -8.82 27.30
C ARG A 65 -0.81 -8.39 25.83
N ILE A 66 0.11 -7.49 25.52
CA ILE A 66 0.38 -7.08 24.13
C ILE A 66 0.96 -8.25 23.33
N ALA A 67 1.90 -9.02 23.92
CA ALA A 67 2.46 -10.21 23.30
C ALA A 67 1.41 -11.32 23.07
N ASP A 68 0.40 -11.41 23.95
CA ASP A 68 -0.75 -12.30 23.80
C ASP A 68 -1.77 -11.82 22.74
N GLY A 69 -1.48 -10.71 22.04
CA GLY A 69 -2.29 -10.20 20.94
C GLY A 69 -3.38 -9.19 21.34
N GLU A 70 -3.42 -8.73 22.59
CA GLU A 70 -4.34 -7.68 22.97
C GLU A 70 -3.96 -6.31 22.35
N ASN A 71 -4.96 -5.49 22.05
CA ASN A 71 -4.74 -4.18 21.46
C ASN A 71 -3.93 -3.26 22.39
N PRO A 72 -2.77 -2.71 21.96
CA PRO A 72 -1.90 -1.90 22.81
C PRO A 72 -2.59 -0.68 23.43
N VAL A 73 -3.48 0.01 22.68
CA VAL A 73 -4.21 1.18 23.19
C VAL A 73 -5.09 0.79 24.38
N ARG A 74 -5.79 -0.34 24.27
CA ARG A 74 -6.65 -0.85 25.34
C ARG A 74 -5.84 -1.24 26.57
N VAL A 75 -4.76 -1.99 26.38
CA VAL A 75 -3.89 -2.47 27.46
C VAL A 75 -3.29 -1.29 28.23
N TRP A 76 -2.73 -0.31 27.54
CA TRP A 76 -2.18 0.89 28.17
C TRP A 76 -3.26 1.73 28.86
N ARG A 77 -4.43 1.90 28.25
CA ARG A 77 -5.55 2.62 28.88
C ARG A 77 -5.96 1.99 30.21
N GLU A 78 -6.13 0.67 30.23
CA GLU A 78 -6.49 -0.07 31.44
C GLU A 78 -5.39 -0.05 32.49
N HIS A 79 -4.13 -0.15 32.06
CA HIS A 79 -2.98 -0.02 32.95
C HIS A 79 -2.94 1.35 33.64
N ARG A 80 -3.32 2.43 32.92
CA ARG A 80 -3.46 3.79 33.47
C ARG A 80 -4.76 4.00 34.25
N GLY A 81 -5.63 2.99 34.35
CA GLY A 81 -6.91 3.08 35.07
C GLY A 81 -7.95 4.00 34.42
N MET A 82 -7.78 4.34 33.13
CA MET A 82 -8.66 5.29 32.43
C MET A 82 -9.88 4.60 31.83
N LYS A 83 -11.04 5.25 31.91
CA LYS A 83 -12.23 4.80 31.16
C LYS A 83 -12.10 5.20 29.68
N ALA A 84 -12.70 4.42 28.79
CA ALA A 84 -12.68 4.71 27.35
C ALA A 84 -13.18 6.13 27.02
N ILE A 85 -14.26 6.58 27.68
CA ILE A 85 -14.79 7.93 27.48
C ILE A 85 -13.84 9.05 27.96
N GLU A 86 -13.01 8.77 28.97
CA GLU A 86 -12.04 9.72 29.52
C GLU A 86 -10.87 9.87 28.55
N LEU A 87 -10.33 8.76 28.05
CA LEU A 87 -9.29 8.78 27.03
C LEU A 87 -9.76 9.45 25.74
N ALA A 88 -10.96 9.11 25.26
CA ALA A 88 -11.52 9.71 24.04
C ALA A 88 -11.64 11.23 24.16
N ARG A 89 -12.14 11.74 25.30
CA ARG A 89 -12.23 13.18 25.56
C ARG A 89 -10.86 13.83 25.63
N ALA A 90 -9.93 13.24 26.37
CA ALA A 90 -8.57 13.77 26.54
C ALA A 90 -7.78 13.81 25.22
N ALA A 91 -8.03 12.84 24.33
CA ALA A 91 -7.42 12.77 23.01
C ALA A 91 -8.28 13.45 21.91
N CYS A 92 -9.30 14.23 22.29
CA CYS A 92 -10.15 15.01 21.40
C CYS A 92 -10.85 14.18 20.29
N MET A 93 -11.38 13.01 20.63
CA MET A 93 -12.10 12.13 19.70
C MET A 93 -13.41 11.59 20.29
N SER A 94 -14.21 10.97 19.44
CA SER A 94 -15.47 10.34 19.87
C SER A 94 -15.20 8.98 20.54
N ALA A 95 -15.99 8.65 21.57
CA ALA A 95 -15.91 7.35 22.24
C ALA A 95 -16.17 6.15 21.30
N PRO A 96 -17.11 6.23 20.32
CA PRO A 96 -17.25 5.19 19.30
C PRO A 96 -15.99 5.00 18.46
N TYR A 97 -15.32 6.09 18.08
CA TYR A 97 -14.10 6.00 17.27
C TYR A 97 -12.94 5.37 18.05
N LEU A 98 -12.77 5.72 19.34
CA LEU A 98 -11.80 5.04 20.20
C LEU A 98 -12.12 3.54 20.35
N SER A 99 -13.39 3.17 20.47
CA SER A 99 -13.81 1.76 20.55
C SER A 99 -13.49 0.99 19.27
N GLU A 100 -13.66 1.59 18.10
CA GLU A 100 -13.23 1.00 16.82
C GLU A 100 -11.72 0.78 16.77
N ILE A 101 -10.93 1.66 17.40
CA ILE A 101 -9.48 1.50 17.53
C ILE A 101 -9.12 0.37 18.49
N GLU A 102 -9.71 0.35 19.69
CA GLU A 102 -9.43 -0.68 20.71
C GLU A 102 -9.87 -2.09 20.28
N THR A 103 -10.85 -2.19 19.37
CA THR A 103 -11.31 -3.47 18.80
C THR A 103 -10.56 -3.88 17.53
N GLY A 104 -9.63 -3.05 17.05
CA GLY A 104 -8.86 -3.31 15.82
C GLY A 104 -9.67 -3.14 14.52
N LYS A 105 -10.88 -2.58 14.58
CA LYS A 105 -11.67 -2.26 13.38
C LYS A 105 -11.07 -1.11 12.57
N LYS A 106 -10.35 -0.21 13.23
CA LYS A 106 -9.63 0.91 12.62
C LYS A 106 -8.27 1.08 13.29
N ASP A 107 -7.22 1.29 12.51
CA ASP A 107 -5.88 1.54 13.07
C ASP A 107 -5.73 2.97 13.63
N GLY A 108 -6.62 3.89 13.25
CA GLY A 108 -6.53 5.30 13.59
C GLY A 108 -5.56 6.07 12.68
N THR A 109 -5.73 7.39 12.58
CA THR A 109 -4.76 8.22 11.84
C THR A 109 -3.50 8.42 12.67
N PHE A 110 -2.37 8.73 12.03
CA PHE A 110 -1.14 9.09 12.75
C PHE A 110 -1.37 10.18 13.81
N ARG A 111 -2.15 11.22 13.48
CA ARG A 111 -2.51 12.29 14.42
C ARG A 111 -3.32 11.78 15.60
N THR A 112 -4.26 10.87 15.36
CA THR A 112 -5.09 10.23 16.38
C THR A 112 -4.23 9.41 17.34
N MET A 113 -3.36 8.55 16.79
CA MET A 113 -2.47 7.71 17.59
C MET A 113 -1.45 8.54 18.38
N ALA A 114 -0.92 9.61 17.80
CA ALA A 114 -0.04 10.55 18.51
C ALA A 114 -0.75 11.28 19.66
N ALA A 115 -2.03 11.60 19.51
CA ALA A 115 -2.82 12.18 20.60
C ALA A 115 -3.05 11.17 21.73
N ILE A 116 -3.38 9.92 21.40
CA ILE A 116 -3.54 8.84 22.37
C ILE A 116 -2.24 8.57 23.13
N ALA A 117 -1.11 8.44 22.43
CA ALA A 117 0.21 8.22 23.01
C ALA A 117 0.57 9.31 24.03
N ARG A 118 0.30 10.57 23.68
CA ARG A 118 0.53 11.71 24.57
C ARG A 118 -0.30 11.63 25.84
N VAL A 119 -1.59 11.30 25.73
CA VAL A 119 -2.48 11.18 26.90
C VAL A 119 -2.05 10.02 27.79
N LEU A 120 -1.68 8.88 27.20
CA LEU A 120 -1.23 7.69 27.93
C LEU A 120 0.21 7.78 28.43
N SER A 121 0.94 8.83 28.07
CA SER A 121 2.36 9.05 28.41
C SER A 121 3.24 7.86 28.00
N VAL A 122 3.11 7.45 26.75
CA VAL A 122 3.89 6.37 26.11
C VAL A 122 4.43 6.84 24.77
N SER A 123 5.40 6.12 24.21
CA SER A 123 5.86 6.40 22.85
C SER A 123 4.80 5.97 21.82
N LEU A 124 4.93 6.46 20.58
CA LEU A 124 4.05 6.01 19.50
C LEU A 124 4.28 4.52 19.19
N ASP A 125 5.53 4.07 19.32
CA ASP A 125 5.94 2.68 19.07
C ASP A 125 5.30 1.72 20.09
N ASP A 126 5.08 2.17 21.34
CA ASP A 126 4.38 1.38 22.37
C ASP A 126 2.89 1.16 22.05
N LEU A 127 2.32 1.93 21.12
CA LEU A 127 0.94 1.78 20.63
C LEU A 127 0.86 1.10 19.26
N ALA A 128 2.01 0.87 18.61
CA ALA A 128 2.03 0.18 17.35
C ALA A 128 1.53 -1.26 17.57
N PRO A 129 0.59 -1.76 16.76
CA PRO A 129 0.19 -3.15 16.85
C PRO A 129 1.43 -4.05 16.67
N PRO A 130 1.58 -5.12 17.47
CA PRO A 130 2.68 -6.06 17.27
C PRO A 130 2.65 -6.55 15.82
N VAL A 131 3.81 -6.58 15.18
CA VAL A 131 3.95 -7.07 13.81
C VAL A 131 3.82 -8.59 13.85
N ASP A 132 2.60 -9.10 14.02
CA ASP A 132 2.31 -10.48 13.65
C ASP A 132 2.14 -10.52 12.13
N GLU A 133 3.05 -11.23 11.49
CA GLU A 133 3.04 -11.52 10.07
C GLU A 133 1.72 -12.15 9.61
N ALA A 134 1.10 -12.98 10.45
CA ALA A 134 -0.18 -13.60 10.18
C ALA A 134 -1.33 -12.57 10.22
N ASP A 135 -1.33 -11.69 11.21
CA ASP A 135 -2.33 -10.61 11.32
C ASP A 135 -2.17 -9.57 10.20
N ARG A 136 -0.93 -9.25 9.82
CA ARG A 136 -0.64 -8.40 8.67
C ARG A 136 -1.23 -9.01 7.40
N ARG A 137 -0.97 -10.29 7.14
CA ARG A 137 -1.55 -10.99 5.99
C ARG A 137 -3.08 -11.03 6.04
N ALA A 138 -3.67 -11.26 7.21
CA ALA A 138 -5.13 -11.25 7.37
C ALA A 138 -5.73 -9.87 7.08
N ARG A 139 -5.08 -8.78 7.51
CA ARG A 139 -5.51 -7.40 7.22
C ARG A 139 -5.31 -7.03 5.75
N GLU A 140 -4.16 -7.38 5.18
CA GLU A 140 -3.87 -7.20 3.75
C GLU A 140 -4.90 -7.96 2.90
N GLN A 141 -5.21 -9.20 3.28
CA GLN A 141 -6.25 -10.02 2.65
C GLN A 141 -7.63 -9.37 2.75
N ALA A 142 -8.02 -8.88 3.93
CA ALA A 142 -9.30 -8.17 4.11
C ALA A 142 -9.37 -6.89 3.25
N ALA A 143 -8.29 -6.10 3.21
CA ALA A 143 -8.21 -4.89 2.40
C ALA A 143 -8.32 -5.18 0.89
N LEU A 144 -7.70 -6.26 0.42
CA LEU A 144 -7.80 -6.70 -0.98
C LEU A 144 -9.23 -7.15 -1.33
N ILE A 145 -9.90 -7.90 -0.45
CA ILE A 145 -11.30 -8.32 -0.63
C ILE A 145 -12.21 -7.08 -0.69
N ASP A 146 -12.03 -6.12 0.21
CA ASP A 146 -12.78 -4.87 0.21
C ASP A 146 -12.52 -4.03 -1.06
N GLY A 147 -11.29 -4.03 -1.56
CA GLY A 147 -10.91 -3.44 -2.83
C GLY A 147 -11.69 -4.03 -4.01
N VAL A 148 -11.73 -5.36 -4.13
CA VAL A 148 -12.51 -6.07 -5.16
C VAL A 148 -13.99 -5.71 -5.06
N HIS A 149 -14.58 -5.76 -3.87
CA HIS A 149 -15.98 -5.37 -3.67
C HIS A 149 -16.25 -3.90 -4.05
N ALA A 150 -15.32 -3.00 -3.75
CA ALA A 150 -15.44 -1.59 -4.13
C ALA A 150 -15.39 -1.40 -5.65
N GLN A 151 -14.51 -2.12 -6.35
CA GLN A 151 -14.46 -2.06 -7.82
C GLN A 151 -15.73 -2.65 -8.47
N ILE A 152 -16.28 -3.74 -7.93
CA ILE A 152 -17.57 -4.29 -8.40
C ILE A 152 -18.68 -3.24 -8.26
N ARG A 153 -18.81 -2.60 -7.09
CA ARG A 153 -19.81 -1.53 -6.89
C ARG A 153 -19.62 -0.37 -7.87
N LYS A 154 -18.36 0.04 -8.11
CA LYS A 154 -18.03 1.09 -9.07
C LYS A 154 -18.40 0.69 -10.50
N LEU A 155 -18.12 -0.55 -10.89
CA LEU A 155 -18.49 -1.09 -12.20
C LEU A 155 -20.01 -1.09 -12.39
N VAL A 156 -20.76 -1.57 -11.40
CA VAL A 156 -22.23 -1.54 -11.42
C VAL A 156 -22.72 -0.10 -11.58
N ALA A 157 -22.20 0.84 -10.80
CA ALA A 157 -22.58 2.25 -10.90
C ALA A 157 -22.26 2.87 -12.29
N LEU A 158 -21.16 2.49 -12.93
CA LEU A 158 -20.82 2.97 -14.27
C LEU A 158 -21.76 2.43 -15.35
N VAL A 159 -22.32 1.23 -15.16
CA VAL A 159 -23.17 0.56 -16.15
C VAL A 159 -24.65 0.86 -15.95
N THR A 160 -25.11 0.87 -14.69
CA THR A 160 -26.54 0.99 -14.36
C THR A 160 -26.88 2.33 -13.70
N GLY A 161 -25.88 3.19 -13.45
CA GLY A 161 -26.09 4.48 -12.82
C GLY A 161 -26.63 5.55 -13.78
N PRO A 162 -26.95 6.74 -13.24
CA PRO A 162 -27.53 7.84 -14.01
C PRO A 162 -26.50 8.59 -14.88
N SER A 163 -25.22 8.22 -14.83
CA SER A 163 -24.16 8.85 -15.61
C SER A 163 -24.13 8.36 -17.06
N ASP A 164 -23.67 9.22 -17.97
CA ASP A 164 -23.44 8.83 -19.35
C ASP A 164 -22.48 7.64 -19.46
N PHE A 165 -22.87 6.67 -20.28
CA PHE A 165 -22.11 5.46 -20.47
C PHE A 165 -20.78 5.76 -21.19
N ASN A 166 -19.67 5.29 -20.60
CA ASN A 166 -18.33 5.50 -21.11
C ASN A 166 -17.53 4.19 -21.08
N THR A 167 -17.24 3.64 -22.26
CA THR A 167 -16.51 2.38 -22.43
C THR A 167 -15.10 2.41 -21.85
N ALA A 168 -14.39 3.54 -21.94
CA ALA A 168 -13.05 3.68 -21.37
C ALA A 168 -13.06 3.65 -19.83
N SER A 169 -14.07 4.27 -19.21
CA SER A 169 -14.27 4.21 -17.74
C SER A 169 -14.59 2.80 -17.27
N VAL A 170 -15.47 2.10 -18.00
CA VAL A 170 -15.81 0.69 -17.74
C VAL A 170 -14.57 -0.20 -17.88
N ARG A 171 -13.84 -0.09 -19.00
CA ARG A 171 -12.59 -0.81 -19.26
C ARG A 171 -11.61 -0.63 -18.10
N ARG A 172 -11.34 0.62 -17.70
CA ARG A 172 -10.40 0.92 -16.60
C ARG A 172 -10.83 0.26 -15.29
N ALA A 173 -12.11 0.38 -14.92
CA ALA A 173 -12.62 -0.24 -13.70
C ALA A 173 -12.51 -1.76 -13.73
N VAL A 174 -12.85 -2.40 -14.86
CA VAL A 174 -12.77 -3.84 -15.06
C VAL A 174 -11.33 -4.34 -15.05
N THR A 175 -10.39 -3.62 -15.67
CA THR A 175 -8.97 -3.99 -15.65
C THR A 175 -8.40 -3.93 -14.24
N THR A 176 -8.79 -2.93 -13.44
CA THR A 176 -8.40 -2.85 -12.02
C THR A 176 -9.00 -4.02 -11.22
N LEU A 177 -10.30 -4.30 -11.41
CA LEU A 177 -10.95 -5.45 -10.79
C LEU A 177 -10.28 -6.79 -11.16
N ALA A 178 -9.87 -6.94 -12.42
CA ALA A 178 -9.14 -8.13 -12.90
C ALA A 178 -7.81 -8.31 -12.17
N ALA A 179 -7.03 -7.24 -12.05
CA ALA A 179 -5.73 -7.27 -11.37
C ALA A 179 -5.89 -7.62 -9.89
N ASP A 180 -6.85 -6.99 -9.21
CA ASP A 180 -7.12 -7.24 -7.79
C ASP A 180 -7.60 -8.69 -7.56
N ALA A 181 -8.46 -9.21 -8.45
CA ALA A 181 -8.95 -10.59 -8.38
C ALA A 181 -7.83 -11.62 -8.62
N VAL A 182 -6.95 -11.39 -9.60
CA VAL A 182 -5.80 -12.28 -9.85
C VAL A 182 -4.83 -12.27 -8.67
N ALA A 183 -4.60 -11.11 -8.04
CA ALA A 183 -3.77 -10.99 -6.85
C ALA A 183 -4.34 -11.80 -5.67
N LEU A 184 -5.66 -11.78 -5.45
CA LEU A 184 -6.33 -12.61 -4.46
C LEU A 184 -6.17 -14.11 -4.76
N GLN A 185 -6.34 -14.52 -6.03
CA GLN A 185 -6.22 -15.91 -6.43
C GLN A 185 -4.81 -16.47 -6.19
N ALA A 186 -3.78 -15.68 -6.48
CA ALA A 186 -2.38 -16.05 -6.25
C ALA A 186 -2.06 -16.30 -4.75
N GLN A 187 -2.80 -15.67 -3.85
CA GLN A 187 -2.68 -15.85 -2.40
C GLN A 187 -3.52 -17.03 -1.87
N GLY A 188 -4.18 -17.79 -2.75
CA GLY A 188 -5.04 -18.93 -2.37
C GLY A 188 -6.37 -18.51 -1.74
N ILE A 189 -6.78 -17.25 -1.94
CA ILE A 189 -8.02 -16.67 -1.41
C ILE A 189 -9.15 -16.92 -2.42
N GLY A 190 -10.36 -17.22 -1.94
CA GLY A 190 -11.53 -17.45 -2.80
C GLY A 190 -11.70 -18.90 -3.28
N ARG A 191 -11.20 -19.88 -2.51
CA ARG A 191 -11.40 -21.32 -2.77
C ARG A 191 -12.86 -21.75 -2.87
N ASP A 192 -13.76 -20.92 -2.38
CA ASP A 192 -15.21 -21.09 -2.41
C ASP A 192 -15.80 -20.84 -3.81
N GLY A 193 -14.97 -20.51 -4.81
CA GLY A 193 -15.34 -20.39 -6.23
C GLY A 193 -15.96 -19.04 -6.62
N TRP A 194 -16.23 -18.15 -5.66
CA TRP A 194 -16.83 -16.84 -5.96
C TRP A 194 -15.92 -15.97 -6.85
N LEU A 195 -14.59 -16.12 -6.70
CA LEU A 195 -13.60 -15.36 -7.46
C LEU A 195 -13.56 -15.78 -8.94
N ASP A 196 -13.81 -17.06 -9.22
CA ASP A 196 -13.89 -17.57 -10.59
C ASP A 196 -15.06 -16.91 -11.33
N GLY A 197 -16.22 -16.78 -10.67
CA GLY A 197 -17.37 -16.06 -11.22
C GLY A 197 -17.09 -14.58 -11.50
N VAL A 198 -16.28 -13.92 -10.65
CA VAL A 198 -15.85 -12.54 -10.88
C VAL A 198 -14.91 -12.45 -12.10
N LEU A 199 -13.94 -13.35 -12.22
CA LEU A 199 -13.00 -13.38 -13.34
C LEU A 199 -13.69 -13.68 -14.68
N ASP A 200 -14.68 -14.58 -14.68
CA ASP A 200 -15.50 -14.85 -15.87
C ASP A 200 -16.36 -13.65 -16.26
N GLY A 201 -16.96 -12.97 -15.28
CA GLY A 201 -17.67 -11.72 -15.51
C GLY A 201 -16.77 -10.62 -16.08
N VAL A 202 -15.57 -10.45 -15.53
CA VAL A 202 -14.55 -9.50 -16.01
C VAL A 202 -14.21 -9.78 -17.48
N ARG A 203 -13.96 -11.04 -17.85
CA ARG A 203 -13.68 -11.43 -19.25
C ARG A 203 -14.84 -11.07 -20.17
N ALA A 204 -16.06 -11.44 -19.78
CA ALA A 204 -17.25 -11.14 -20.58
C ALA A 204 -17.45 -9.64 -20.81
N VAL A 205 -17.16 -8.80 -19.81
CA VAL A 205 -17.25 -7.34 -19.95
C VAL A 205 -16.14 -6.81 -20.87
N LEU A 206 -14.89 -7.27 -20.73
CA LEU A 206 -13.80 -6.84 -21.60
C LEU A 206 -14.05 -7.22 -23.07
N ASP A 207 -14.50 -8.45 -23.32
CA ASP A 207 -14.82 -8.93 -24.67
C ASP A 207 -15.94 -8.08 -25.32
N LEU A 208 -16.94 -7.69 -24.53
CA LEU A 208 -18.02 -6.82 -25.00
C LEU A 208 -17.51 -5.41 -25.32
N VAL A 209 -16.67 -4.84 -24.44
CA VAL A 209 -16.10 -3.51 -24.64
C VAL A 209 -15.15 -3.48 -25.85
N ASP A 210 -14.31 -4.50 -26.02
CA ASP A 210 -13.42 -4.65 -27.18
C ASP A 210 -14.21 -4.71 -28.49
N ARG A 211 -15.30 -5.48 -28.52
CA ARG A 211 -16.19 -5.55 -29.69
C ARG A 211 -16.81 -4.19 -30.00
N ALA A 212 -17.37 -3.52 -29.01
CA ALA A 212 -18.02 -2.23 -29.17
C ALA A 212 -17.04 -1.15 -29.67
N GLU A 213 -15.85 -1.06 -29.08
CA GLU A 213 -14.81 -0.12 -29.54
C GLU A 213 -14.35 -0.45 -30.96
N GLY A 214 -14.23 -1.74 -31.30
CA GLY A 214 -13.90 -2.19 -32.65
C GLY A 214 -14.93 -1.74 -33.70
N GLU A 215 -16.23 -1.85 -33.40
CA GLU A 215 -17.32 -1.38 -34.27
C GLU A 215 -17.30 0.13 -34.47
N ILE A 216 -17.06 0.91 -33.39
CA ILE A 216 -16.94 2.37 -33.45
C ILE A 216 -15.76 2.78 -34.35
N ILE A 217 -14.59 2.18 -34.13
CA ILE A 217 -13.39 2.45 -34.94
C ILE A 217 -13.62 2.03 -36.39
N GLY A 218 -14.25 0.88 -36.63
CA GLY A 218 -14.58 0.39 -37.96
C GLY A 218 -15.45 1.39 -38.73
N THR A 219 -16.51 1.88 -38.09
CA THR A 219 -17.43 2.87 -38.66
C THR A 219 -16.72 4.18 -38.99
N ALA A 220 -15.89 4.70 -38.06
CA ALA A 220 -15.13 5.92 -38.29
C ALA A 220 -14.13 5.80 -39.45
N ARG A 221 -13.44 4.65 -39.57
CA ARG A 221 -12.53 4.38 -40.70
C ARG A 221 -13.28 4.31 -42.03
N GLN A 222 -14.48 3.73 -42.05
CA GLN A 222 -15.30 3.66 -43.25
C GLN A 222 -15.77 5.05 -43.69
N ALA A 223 -16.33 5.83 -42.77
CA ALA A 223 -16.76 7.20 -43.05
C ALA A 223 -15.60 8.06 -43.58
N ARG A 224 -14.40 7.91 -43.00
CA ARG A 224 -13.20 8.59 -43.49
C ARG A 224 -12.86 8.20 -44.93
N ARG A 225 -12.91 6.91 -45.29
CA ARG A 225 -12.64 6.46 -46.67
C ARG A 225 -13.64 7.05 -47.66
N GLU A 226 -14.93 7.02 -47.33
CA GLU A 226 -15.98 7.61 -48.17
C GLU A 226 -15.78 9.12 -48.35
N LEU A 227 -15.40 9.83 -47.28
CA LEU A 227 -15.06 11.25 -47.35
C LEU A 227 -13.81 11.50 -48.21
N GLU A 228 -12.76 10.68 -48.09
CA GLU A 228 -11.55 10.78 -48.92
C GLU A 228 -11.88 10.57 -50.42
N GLU A 229 -12.79 9.66 -50.75
CA GLU A 229 -13.28 9.46 -52.12
C GLU A 229 -14.02 10.69 -52.65
N ILE A 230 -14.94 11.27 -51.84
CA ILE A 230 -15.68 12.48 -52.21
C ILE A 230 -14.74 13.67 -52.44
N VAL A 231 -13.82 13.91 -51.49
CA VAL A 231 -12.88 15.05 -51.57
C VAL A 231 -11.86 14.86 -52.70
N SER A 232 -11.52 13.62 -53.05
CA SER A 232 -10.64 13.31 -54.18
C SER A 232 -11.34 13.37 -55.55
N GLY A 233 -12.65 13.57 -55.58
CA GLY A 233 -13.46 13.65 -56.79
C GLY A 233 -13.15 14.87 -57.67
N PRO A 234 -13.58 14.86 -58.95
CA PRO A 234 -13.28 15.90 -59.92
C PRO A 234 -13.82 17.29 -59.52
N ASP A 235 -14.98 17.36 -58.87
CA ASP A 235 -15.60 18.63 -58.47
C ASP A 235 -14.79 19.35 -57.37
N PHE A 236 -14.39 18.62 -56.32
CA PHE A 236 -13.53 19.16 -55.25
C PHE A 236 -12.09 19.41 -55.74
N ARG A 237 -11.55 18.56 -56.62
CA ARG A 237 -10.23 18.79 -57.24
C ARG A 237 -10.21 20.03 -58.11
N ALA A 238 -11.22 20.24 -58.95
CA ALA A 238 -11.32 21.43 -59.79
C ALA A 238 -11.34 22.71 -58.92
N MET A 239 -12.15 22.73 -57.86
CA MET A 239 -12.17 23.84 -56.89
C MET A 239 -10.82 24.07 -56.21
N SER A 240 -10.09 23.01 -55.84
CA SER A 240 -8.77 23.14 -55.22
C SER A 240 -7.71 23.71 -56.16
N VAL A 241 -7.76 23.36 -57.46
CA VAL A 241 -6.85 23.90 -58.49
C VAL A 241 -7.16 25.36 -58.80
N PHE A 242 -8.44 25.75 -58.83
CA PHE A 242 -8.85 27.14 -58.97
C PHE A 242 -8.39 28.01 -57.78
N ALA A 243 -8.51 27.50 -56.55
CA ALA A 243 -8.01 28.20 -55.35
C ALA A 243 -6.48 28.35 -55.36
N ALA A 244 -5.73 27.31 -55.73
CA ALA A 244 -4.28 27.36 -55.82
C ALA A 244 -3.74 28.20 -57.00
N ALA A 245 -4.57 28.48 -58.02
CA ALA A 245 -4.25 29.37 -59.12
C ALA A 245 -4.50 30.85 -58.75
N ALA A 246 -5.55 31.14 -57.97
CA ALA A 246 -5.83 32.49 -57.46
C ALA A 246 -4.75 32.97 -56.48
N ASP A 247 -4.25 32.08 -55.62
CA ASP A 247 -3.20 32.39 -54.64
C ASP A 247 -1.84 32.73 -55.30
N ARG A 248 -1.56 32.17 -56.49
CA ARG A 248 -0.35 32.50 -57.27
C ARG A 248 -0.47 33.81 -58.06
N SER A 249 -1.69 34.29 -58.31
CA SER A 249 -1.91 35.56 -59.02
C SER A 249 -1.85 36.79 -58.10
N GLU A 250 -1.91 36.62 -56.77
CA GLU A 250 -1.76 37.72 -55.81
C GLU A 250 -0.29 38.04 -55.48
N ASP A 251 0.65 37.12 -55.70
CA ASP A 251 2.09 37.34 -55.48
C ASP A 251 2.81 38.06 -56.65
N GLU A 252 2.18 38.23 -57.82
CA GLU A 252 2.79 38.93 -58.98
C GLU A 252 2.40 40.42 -59.10
N ASP A 253 1.46 40.94 -58.28
CA ASP A 253 0.96 42.34 -58.41
C ASP A 253 1.53 43.32 -57.37
N THR A 254 2.33 42.89 -56.39
CA THR A 254 3.02 43.81 -55.45
C THR A 254 4.40 44.23 -55.97
N GLY A 255 4.43 44.81 -57.17
CA GLY A 255 5.67 45.18 -57.86
C GLY A 255 5.66 46.58 -58.47
N GLN A 256 4.82 47.51 -58.00
CA GLN A 256 4.79 48.88 -58.54
C GLN A 256 5.05 49.94 -57.46
N VAL A 257 6.34 50.24 -57.31
CA VAL A 257 6.89 51.39 -56.58
C VAL A 257 6.48 52.69 -57.27
N TRP A 258 5.94 53.67 -56.53
CA TRP A 258 6.10 55.11 -56.81
C TRP A 258 5.69 56.02 -55.63
N PRO A 259 6.14 57.30 -55.61
CA PRO A 259 7.01 57.82 -54.55
C PRO A 259 6.30 58.62 -53.45
N GLN A 260 6.97 58.74 -52.30
CA GLN A 260 6.62 59.64 -51.22
C GLN A 260 6.77 61.10 -51.67
N SER A 261 5.68 61.87 -51.56
CA SER A 261 5.70 63.33 -51.52
C SER A 261 5.28 63.80 -50.12
N ALA A 262 6.12 64.66 -49.55
CA ALA A 262 5.97 65.35 -48.28
C ALA A 262 5.07 66.61 -48.40
N ALA A 263 4.90 67.29 -47.26
CA ALA A 263 4.14 68.53 -46.95
C ALA A 263 2.69 68.26 -46.48
N GLU A 264 2.20 68.79 -45.35
CA GLU A 264 2.70 69.75 -44.34
C GLU A 264 1.90 69.51 -43.04
#